data_AF-A0A952GH50-F1
#
_entry.id   AF-A0A952GH50-F1
#
_cell.length_a   1.000
_cell.length_b   1.000
_cell.length_c   1.000
_cell.angle_alpha   90.00
_cell.angle_beta   90.00
_cell.angle_gamma   90.00
#
_symmetry.space_group_name_H-M   'P 1'
#
loop_
_entity.id
_entity.type
_entity.pdbx_description
1 polymer ?
#
loop_
_entity_poly.entity_id
_entity_poly.type
_entity_poly.pdbx_seq_one_letter_code
_entity_poly.pdbx_strand_id
1 'polypeptide(L)' 'MGKFTEWVSESFIWGVGVTRPKPGSERFAARYITGLLLGAIALLAAVFLVVVTHI' A
#
# COMPACT_ATOMS: atom_id res chain seq x y z
N MET A 1 18.59 -0.49 14.75
CA MET A 1 17.63 0.16 13.83
C MET A 1 16.57 -0.78 13.22
N GLY A 2 16.48 -2.08 13.56
CA GLY A 2 15.51 -3.00 12.92
C GLY A 2 14.11 -3.04 13.54
N LYS A 3 14.02 -3.02 14.88
CA LYS A 3 12.77 -3.31 15.62
C LYS A 3 11.60 -2.37 15.31
N PHE A 4 11.85 -1.08 15.07
CA PHE A 4 10.78 -0.11 14.79
C PHE A 4 10.19 -0.32 13.39
N THR A 5 11.05 -0.54 12.39
CA THR A 5 10.65 -0.85 11.02
C THR A 5 9.89 -2.18 10.93
N GLU A 6 10.31 -3.15 11.75
CA GLU A 6 9.66 -4.45 11.89
C GLU A 6 8.26 -4.29 12.49
N TRP A 7 8.13 -3.52 13.57
CA TRP A 7 6.85 -3.25 14.23
C TRP A 7 5.87 -2.45 13.36
N VAL A 8 6.37 -1.46 12.63
CA VAL A 8 5.57 -0.70 11.64
C VAL A 8 5.13 -1.62 10.49
N SER A 9 6.02 -2.49 10.01
CA SER A 9 5.65 -3.47 8.98
C SER A 9 4.62 -4.47 9.51
N GLU A 10 4.78 -4.99 10.73
CA GLU A 10 3.87 -5.96 11.33
C GLU A 10 2.48 -5.35 11.57
N SER A 11 2.44 -4.11 12.11
CA SER A 11 1.22 -3.36 12.33
C SER A 11 0.52 -3.00 11.01
N PHE A 12 1.29 -2.68 9.96
CA PHE A 12 0.75 -2.45 8.63
C PHE A 12 0.21 -3.75 8.03
N ILE A 13 1.01 -4.82 8.01
CA ILE A 13 0.65 -6.16 7.52
C ILE A 13 -0.66 -6.65 8.16
N TRP A 14 -0.79 -6.57 9.49
CA TRP A 14 -2.02 -6.99 10.19
C TRP A 14 -3.16 -5.97 10.05
N GLY A 15 -2.87 -4.67 10.06
CA GLY A 15 -3.88 -3.61 9.93
C GLY A 15 -4.58 -3.57 8.57
N VAL A 16 -3.87 -3.96 7.49
CA VAL A 16 -4.46 -4.10 6.14
C VAL A 16 -4.77 -5.55 5.75
N GLY A 17 -4.62 -6.52 6.67
CA GLY A 17 -4.94 -7.94 6.42
C GLY A 17 -4.03 -8.64 5.41
N VAL A 18 -2.82 -8.11 5.18
CA VAL A 18 -1.85 -8.67 4.24
C VAL A 18 -1.16 -9.84 4.92
N THR A 19 -1.25 -11.05 4.36
CA THR A 19 -0.49 -12.20 4.86
C THR A 19 0.99 -12.03 4.52
N ARG A 20 1.90 -12.35 5.45
CA ARG A 20 3.35 -12.29 5.20
C ARG A 20 3.71 -13.10 3.94
N PRO A 21 4.37 -12.50 2.94
CA PRO A 21 4.71 -13.20 1.71
C PRO A 21 5.69 -14.35 1.98
N LYS A 22 5.61 -15.41 1.18
CA LYS A 22 6.53 -16.55 1.29
C LYS A 22 7.98 -16.09 1.09
N PRO A 23 8.96 -16.66 1.80
CA PRO A 23 10.38 -16.36 1.60
C PRO A 23 10.75 -16.48 0.11
N GLY A 24 11.39 -15.47 -0.45
CA GLY A 24 11.73 -15.39 -1.88
C GLY A 24 10.70 -14.67 -2.77
N SER A 25 9.48 -14.41 -2.29
CA SER A 25 8.45 -13.63 -3.02
C SER A 25 8.34 -12.17 -2.55
N GLU A 26 9.19 -11.75 -1.62
CA GLU A 26 9.13 -10.43 -0.96
C GLU A 26 9.19 -9.26 -1.94
N ARG A 27 10.08 -9.33 -2.94
CA ARG A 27 10.20 -8.27 -3.97
C ARG A 27 8.96 -8.15 -4.83
N PHE A 28 8.30 -9.27 -5.13
CA PHE A 28 7.07 -9.27 -5.91
C PHE A 28 5.91 -8.69 -5.10
N ALA A 29 5.76 -9.14 -3.85
CA ALA A 29 4.75 -8.61 -2.93
C ALA A 29 4.93 -7.10 -2.71
N ALA A 30 6.16 -6.63 -2.50
CA ALA A 30 6.45 -5.22 -2.35
C ALA A 30 6.01 -4.41 -3.60
N ARG A 31 6.37 -4.86 -4.80
CA ARG A 31 5.95 -4.20 -6.06
C ARG A 31 4.44 -4.17 -6.23
N TYR A 32 3.76 -5.28 -5.90
CA TYR A 32 2.30 -5.36 -5.99
C TYR A 32 1.62 -4.37 -5.03
N ILE A 33 2.05 -4.34 -3.76
CA ILE A 33 1.53 -3.41 -2.75
C ILE A 33 1.79 -1.97 -3.16
N THR A 34 3.01 -1.64 -3.60
CA THR A 34 3.33 -0.30 -4.10
C THR A 34 2.46 0.08 -5.30
N GLY A 35 2.22 -0.85 -6.24
CA GLY A 35 1.34 -0.62 -7.38
C GLY A 35 -0.10 -0.32 -6.97
N LEU A 36 -0.65 -1.10 -6.04
CA LEU A 36 -1.98 -0.85 -5.48
C LEU A 36 -2.06 0.50 -4.78
N LEU A 37 -1.03 0.87 -4.00
CA LEU A 37 -0.98 2.16 -3.30
C LEU A 37 -1.00 3.32 -4.29
N LEU A 38 -0.15 3.27 -5.33
CA LEU A 38 -0.12 4.29 -6.36
C LEU A 38 -1.44 4.36 -7.13
N GLY A 39 -2.04 3.21 -7.44
CA GLY A 39 -3.36 3.15 -8.07
C GLY A 39 -4.46 3.79 -7.22
N ALA A 40 -4.48 3.53 -5.91
CA ALA A 40 -5.43 4.13 -4.98
C ALA A 40 -5.26 5.65 -4.89
N ILE A 41 -4.02 6.14 -4.82
CA ILE A 41 -3.71 7.58 -4.82
C ILE A 41 -4.17 8.23 -6.13
N ALA A 42 -3.87 7.61 -7.27
CA ALA A 42 -4.27 8.11 -8.59
C ALA A 42 -5.81 8.14 -8.73
N LEU A 43 -6.49 7.11 -8.23
CA LEU A 43 -7.96 7.06 -8.24
C LEU A 43 -8.56 8.17 -7.39
N LEU A 44 -8.05 8.39 -6.17
CA LEU A 44 -8.50 9.49 -5.31
C LEU A 44 -8.26 10.85 -5.96
N ALA A 45 -7.10 11.06 -6.58
CA ALA A 45 -6.81 12.28 -7.31
C ALA A 45 -7.76 12.50 -8.50
N ALA A 46 -8.05 11.45 -9.26
CA ALA A 46 -8.99 11.51 -10.38
C ALA A 46 -10.41 11.85 -9.90
N VAL A 47 -10.89 11.18 -8.84
CA VAL A 47 -12.20 11.49 -8.23
C VAL A 47 -12.24 12.92 -7.74
N PHE A 48 -11.20 13.38 -7.04
CA PHE A 48 -11.11 14.76 -6.56
C PHE A 48 -11.19 15.78 -7.70
N LEU A 49 -10.42 15.56 -8.79
CA LEU A 49 -10.46 16.44 -9.95
C LEU A 49 -11.83 16.46 -10.61
N VAL A 50 -12.48 15.30 -10.77
CA VAL A 50 -13.85 15.23 -11.32
C VAL A 50 -14.81 16.01 -10.43
N VAL A 51 -14.78 15.79 -9.12
CA VAL A 51 -15.64 16.47 -8.15
C VAL A 51 -15.43 17.99 -8.19
N VAL A 52 -14.18 18.46 -8.22
CA VAL A 52 -13.88 19.90 -8.24
C VAL A 52 -14.20 20.58 -9.57
N THR A 53 -14.13 19.84 -10.68
CA THR A 53 -14.35 20.43 -12.02
C THR A 53 -15.79 20.31 -12.52
N HIS A 54 -16.59 19.41 -11.96
CA HIS A 54 -17.97 19.13 -12.40
C HIS A 54 -19.04 19.48 -11.36
N ILE A 55 -18.65 20.08 -10.22
CA ILE A 55 -19.53 20.78 -9.27
C ILE A 55 -19.29 22.28 -9.46
#